data_AF-A0A0G4MD79-F1
#
_entry.id   AF-A0A0G4MD79-F1
#
_cell.length_a   1.000
_cell.length_b   1.000
_cell.length_c   1.000
_cell.angle_alpha   90.00
_cell.angle_beta   90.00
_cell.angle_gamma   90.00
#
_symmetry.space_group_name_H-M   'P 1'
#
loop_
_entity.id
_entity.type
_entity.pdbx_description
1 polymer ?
#
loop_
_entity_poly.entity_id
_entity_poly.type
_entity_poly.pdbx_seq_one_letter_code
_entity_poly.pdbx_strand_id
1 'polypeptide(L)'
;MEKENFMQIASNFYDAVQDQDNASKPNSKDLSFVASCMIPTRTRAEVDLLYSDCERRLEIIKSIHDYVSGTDSGLATEIWNSVQIAAFWAFLFTISLQQLVDIEIFLRNSSSPDGSQLLTRLYRLQVDVNQIERMLNTFFAMSSMNKQVPLNMHVNRDRNVVKQPTYSTMAWRPHRVLKPLAIARRSMSMASARRMASPNPQWLQSVFDDCAAAPKLFAWTPANVSSRTQAQSQTRASGSLVPTASEKTRRIFVLGVGNLGVLFATSLAKLAPRPPITLVVHRKELLEQWASDPSLKISRNGVSERMTGFDIEWWTDQKPDHGVVKHVADGGAIPNLLVTTKASAALPEIDRLRRYLDENSVVAFAQNGMCKLWPPHGHAYNSHRYASRPPPSWLACVTTHGVTSRGRYTSEHASVADLKIGSVLSGPQGGASSTYLAEQLARAPFLHGQQVLRADLWTLQLEKLVVNCIINPLTALLRCKNGYLFEKTEGPLMRLIDVLLAEASAVLQHVIQHPSTDTILDDARNTTSVIDRQMLLERFSQTRLKQMLLVVGHKVRDNTSSMLQDVRAGRQTEIQDFNGWLVDMAAFLDPGLDTSNHELLIELVENGVDVDETSIEVTSQF
;
A
#
# COMPACT_ATOMS: atom_id res chain seq x y z
N MET A 1 -11.58 -44.60 25.97
CA MET A 1 -10.55 -45.33 25.19
C MET A 1 -9.32 -45.43 26.06
N GLU A 2 -8.73 -46.61 26.26
CA GLU A 2 -7.44 -46.72 26.97
C GLU A 2 -6.36 -45.91 26.23
N LYS A 3 -5.46 -45.25 26.97
CA LYS A 3 -4.46 -44.28 26.48
C LYS A 3 -3.65 -44.78 25.28
N GLU A 4 -3.28 -46.06 25.29
CA GLU A 4 -2.52 -46.71 24.22
C GLU A 4 -3.33 -46.79 22.91
N ASN A 5 -4.63 -47.09 22.97
CA ASN A 5 -5.47 -47.14 21.78
C ASN A 5 -5.65 -45.77 21.13
N PHE A 6 -5.75 -44.69 21.92
CA PHE A 6 -5.86 -43.34 21.36
C PHE A 6 -4.56 -42.88 20.68
N MET A 7 -3.41 -43.12 21.32
CA MET A 7 -2.10 -42.76 20.74
C MET A 7 -1.78 -43.60 19.50
N GLN A 8 -2.15 -44.89 19.49
CA GLN A 8 -2.01 -45.75 18.32
C GLN A 8 -2.91 -45.30 17.17
N ILE A 9 -4.17 -44.90 17.45
CA ILE A 9 -5.07 -44.35 16.44
C ILE A 9 -4.52 -43.04 15.89
N ALA A 10 -4.04 -42.13 16.74
CA ALA A 10 -3.44 -40.87 16.31
C ALA A 10 -2.16 -41.07 15.47
N SER A 11 -1.30 -42.04 15.84
CA SER A 11 -0.10 -42.40 15.06
C SER A 11 -0.46 -43.02 13.72
N ASN A 12 -1.35 -44.01 13.69
CA ASN A 12 -1.79 -44.66 12.45
C ASN A 12 -2.46 -43.66 11.49
N PHE A 13 -3.15 -42.66 12.03
CA PHE A 13 -3.77 -41.59 11.24
C PHE A 13 -2.73 -40.58 10.73
N TYR A 14 -1.71 -40.25 11.53
CA TYR A 14 -0.57 -39.42 11.11
C TYR A 14 0.20 -40.09 9.96
N ASP A 15 0.47 -41.39 10.07
CA ASP A 15 1.16 -42.17 9.05
C ASP A 15 0.33 -42.28 7.75
N ALA A 16 -0.99 -42.50 7.86
CA ALA A 16 -1.89 -42.53 6.70
C ALA A 16 -1.98 -41.18 5.95
N VAL A 17 -1.87 -40.06 6.67
CA VAL A 17 -1.84 -38.71 6.07
C VAL A 17 -0.48 -38.42 5.43
N GLN A 18 0.63 -38.84 6.05
CA GLN A 18 1.97 -38.79 5.46
C GLN A 18 2.08 -39.61 4.17
N ASP A 19 1.46 -40.80 4.13
CA ASP A 19 1.48 -41.67 2.95
C ASP A 19 0.65 -41.11 1.77
N GLN A 20 -0.47 -40.41 2.03
CA GLN A 20 -1.19 -39.67 0.98
C GLN A 20 -0.37 -38.49 0.43
N ASP A 21 0.41 -37.83 1.29
CA ASP A 21 1.28 -36.71 0.94
C ASP A 21 2.55 -37.15 0.18
N ASN A 22 3.01 -38.38 0.41
CA ASN A 22 4.16 -38.97 -0.28
C ASN A 22 3.78 -39.62 -1.62
N ALA A 23 2.55 -40.11 -1.79
CA ALA A 23 2.06 -40.62 -3.07
C ALA A 23 1.84 -39.51 -4.13
N SER A 24 1.89 -38.23 -3.74
CA SER A 24 1.56 -37.07 -4.58
C SER A 24 2.70 -36.06 -4.78
N LYS A 25 3.92 -36.34 -4.31
CA LYS A 25 5.09 -35.44 -4.46
C LYS A 25 6.06 -35.88 -5.57
N PRO A 26 6.26 -35.08 -6.63
CA PRO A 26 7.54 -35.02 -7.33
C PRO A 26 8.58 -34.27 -6.46
N ASN A 27 9.85 -34.67 -6.56
CA ASN A 27 10.98 -34.26 -5.73
C ASN A 27 11.09 -32.75 -5.40
N SER A 28 11.27 -32.45 -4.11
CA SER A 28 11.21 -31.14 -3.46
C SER A 28 12.48 -30.29 -3.54
N LYS A 29 13.02 -30.02 -4.74
CA LYS A 29 14.13 -29.04 -4.90
C LYS A 29 13.91 -27.93 -5.92
N ASP A 30 12.72 -27.83 -6.49
CA ASP A 30 12.39 -26.74 -7.41
C ASP A 30 11.29 -25.83 -6.81
N LEU A 31 11.68 -24.73 -6.17
CA LEU A 31 10.76 -23.66 -5.76
C LEU A 31 10.11 -22.96 -6.98
N SER A 32 10.59 -23.23 -8.19
CA SER A 32 9.94 -22.85 -9.45
C SER A 32 8.62 -23.61 -9.67
N PHE A 33 8.48 -24.84 -9.13
CA PHE A 33 7.26 -25.63 -9.26
C PHE A 33 6.13 -25.11 -8.35
N VAL A 34 6.45 -24.65 -7.14
CA VAL A 34 5.46 -24.01 -6.23
C VAL A 34 4.96 -22.68 -6.80
N ALA A 35 5.82 -21.94 -7.51
CA ALA A 35 5.40 -20.77 -8.30
C ALA A 35 4.58 -21.16 -9.54
N SER A 36 4.81 -22.35 -10.13
CA SER A 36 4.03 -22.88 -11.27
C SER A 36 2.64 -23.40 -10.88
N CYS A 37 2.40 -23.72 -9.60
CA CYS A 37 1.08 -24.11 -9.08
C CYS A 37 0.10 -22.93 -8.92
N MET A 38 0.53 -21.69 -9.21
CA MET A 38 -0.33 -20.50 -9.21
C MET A 38 -0.85 -20.14 -10.61
N ILE A 39 -1.62 -21.03 -11.26
CA ILE A 39 -2.51 -20.71 -12.40
C ILE A 39 -3.79 -21.58 -12.25
N PRO A 40 -5.02 -21.07 -12.56
CA PRO A 40 -6.26 -21.49 -11.92
C PRO A 40 -7.00 -22.60 -12.66
N THR A 41 -7.36 -23.71 -12.01
CA THR A 41 -8.42 -24.65 -12.46
C THR A 41 -8.82 -25.63 -11.35
N ARG A 42 -9.26 -25.16 -10.16
CA ARG A 42 -10.06 -26.05 -9.31
C ARG A 42 -11.51 -25.98 -9.82
N THR A 43 -12.09 -27.13 -10.12
CA THR A 43 -13.50 -27.26 -10.47
C THR A 43 -14.39 -27.03 -9.25
N ARG A 44 -15.66 -26.72 -9.47
CA ARG A 44 -16.65 -26.57 -8.39
C ARG A 44 -16.67 -27.77 -7.43
N ALA A 45 -16.59 -28.98 -7.98
CA ALA A 45 -16.58 -30.22 -7.21
C ALA A 45 -15.33 -30.37 -6.33
N GLU A 46 -14.16 -29.99 -6.83
CA GLU A 46 -12.92 -29.98 -6.04
C GLU A 46 -12.96 -28.96 -4.90
N VAL A 47 -13.62 -27.82 -5.12
CA VAL A 47 -13.82 -26.81 -4.08
C VAL A 47 -14.81 -27.28 -3.02
N ASP A 48 -15.91 -27.95 -3.41
CA ASP A 48 -16.84 -28.53 -2.44
C ASP A 48 -16.19 -29.66 -1.62
N LEU A 49 -15.29 -30.44 -2.21
CA LEU A 49 -14.47 -31.41 -1.49
C LEU A 49 -13.54 -30.74 -0.47
N LEU A 50 -12.90 -29.61 -0.82
CA LEU A 50 -12.10 -28.83 0.12
C LEU A 50 -12.94 -28.29 1.28
N TYR A 51 -14.14 -27.75 1.00
CA TYR A 51 -15.06 -27.32 2.04
C TYR A 51 -15.39 -28.45 3.01
N SER A 52 -15.79 -29.61 2.48
CA SER A 52 -16.16 -30.77 3.31
C SER A 52 -14.98 -31.35 4.07
N ASP A 53 -13.76 -31.33 3.51
CA ASP A 53 -12.56 -31.77 4.23
C ASP A 53 -12.21 -30.82 5.38
N CYS A 54 -12.28 -29.50 5.15
CA CYS A 54 -12.13 -28.49 6.20
C CYS A 54 -13.17 -28.67 7.32
N GLU A 55 -14.45 -28.77 6.97
CA GLU A 55 -15.55 -28.97 7.94
C GLU A 55 -15.30 -30.22 8.80
N ARG A 56 -14.98 -31.35 8.16
CA ARG A 56 -14.74 -32.62 8.86
C ARG A 56 -13.53 -32.55 9.79
N ARG A 57 -12.43 -31.91 9.36
CA ARG A 57 -11.23 -31.74 10.20
C ARG A 57 -11.52 -30.84 11.40
N LEU A 58 -12.25 -29.74 11.20
CA LEU A 58 -12.66 -28.85 12.29
C LEU A 58 -13.58 -29.56 13.29
N GLU A 59 -14.52 -30.39 12.82
CA GLU A 59 -15.37 -31.22 13.68
C GLU A 59 -14.57 -32.25 14.49
N ILE A 60 -13.56 -32.87 13.88
CA ILE A 60 -12.66 -33.78 14.60
C ILE A 60 -11.89 -33.02 15.70
N ILE A 61 -11.33 -31.85 15.38
CA ILE A 61 -10.61 -31.03 16.35
C ILE A 61 -11.54 -30.61 17.51
N LYS A 62 -12.75 -30.15 17.21
CA LYS A 62 -13.76 -29.79 18.21
C LYS A 62 -14.18 -31.00 19.06
N SER A 63 -14.39 -32.17 18.45
CA SER A 63 -14.78 -33.39 19.18
C SER A 63 -13.68 -33.89 20.12
N ILE A 64 -12.42 -33.85 19.67
CA ILE A 64 -11.28 -34.19 20.52
C ILE A 64 -11.16 -33.17 21.66
N HIS A 65 -11.29 -31.88 21.36
CA HIS A 65 -11.30 -30.83 22.38
C HIS A 65 -12.37 -31.08 23.45
N ASP A 66 -13.62 -31.29 23.04
CA ASP A 66 -14.75 -31.42 23.95
C ASP A 66 -14.63 -32.70 24.79
N TYR A 67 -14.09 -33.78 24.21
CA TYR A 67 -13.78 -35.00 24.96
C TYR A 67 -12.74 -34.76 26.05
N VAL A 68 -11.64 -34.05 25.72
CA VAL A 68 -10.57 -33.78 26.68
C VAL A 68 -11.02 -32.76 27.74
N SER A 69 -11.75 -31.73 27.35
CA SER A 69 -12.27 -30.69 28.26
C SER A 69 -13.42 -31.19 29.15
N GLY A 70 -14.16 -32.21 28.72
CA GLY A 70 -15.29 -32.77 29.47
C GLY A 70 -14.95 -33.94 30.40
N THR A 71 -13.71 -34.42 30.42
CA THR A 71 -13.30 -35.55 31.27
C THR A 71 -12.45 -35.08 32.45
N ASP A 72 -13.01 -35.16 33.66
CA ASP A 72 -12.37 -34.72 34.92
C ASP A 72 -11.34 -35.73 35.47
N SER A 73 -10.62 -36.41 34.56
CA SER A 73 -9.69 -37.49 34.89
C SER A 73 -8.24 -37.03 34.75
N GLY A 74 -7.35 -37.51 35.63
CA GLY A 74 -5.91 -37.24 35.51
C GLY A 74 -5.32 -37.63 34.14
N LEU A 75 -5.94 -38.58 33.45
CA LEU A 75 -5.60 -38.95 32.08
C LEU A 75 -5.90 -37.83 31.06
N ALA A 76 -6.98 -37.09 31.21
CA ALA A 76 -7.33 -35.97 30.34
C ALA A 76 -6.31 -34.83 30.47
N THR A 77 -5.84 -34.56 31.69
CA THR A 77 -4.76 -33.58 31.94
C THR A 77 -3.43 -34.02 31.33
N GLU A 78 -3.13 -35.33 31.35
CA GLU A 78 -1.90 -35.87 30.77
C GLU A 78 -1.93 -35.88 29.24
N ILE A 79 -3.09 -36.19 28.65
CA ILE A 79 -3.36 -36.09 27.20
C ILE A 79 -3.29 -34.62 26.77
N TRP A 80 -3.93 -33.71 27.52
CA TRP A 80 -3.87 -32.27 27.29
C TRP A 80 -2.42 -31.78 27.28
N ASN A 81 -1.61 -32.15 28.27
CA ASN A 81 -0.20 -31.71 28.36
C ASN A 81 0.77 -32.38 27.36
N SER A 82 0.31 -33.30 26.49
CA SER A 82 1.19 -33.99 25.55
C SER A 82 1.50 -33.12 24.32
N VAL A 83 2.79 -32.79 24.16
CA VAL A 83 3.33 -32.02 23.02
C VAL A 83 2.99 -32.67 21.67
N GLN A 84 2.84 -33.99 21.62
CA GLN A 84 2.51 -34.71 20.38
C GLN A 84 1.08 -34.41 19.90
N ILE A 85 0.13 -34.27 20.83
CA ILE A 85 -1.27 -33.94 20.47
C ILE A 85 -1.36 -32.48 20.04
N ALA A 86 -0.66 -31.58 20.72
CA ALA A 86 -0.58 -30.18 20.31
C ALA A 86 0.08 -30.01 18.92
N ALA A 87 1.14 -30.77 18.64
CA ALA A 87 1.77 -30.80 17.32
C ALA A 87 0.83 -31.38 16.25
N PHE A 88 0.06 -32.41 16.58
CA PHE A 88 -0.96 -32.97 15.71
C PHE A 88 -2.08 -31.98 15.39
N TRP A 89 -2.56 -31.22 16.39
CA TRP A 89 -3.55 -30.16 16.19
C TRP A 89 -2.99 -29.03 15.32
N ALA A 90 -1.77 -28.57 15.60
CA ALA A 90 -1.11 -27.52 14.81
C ALA A 90 -0.92 -27.95 13.35
N PHE A 91 -0.61 -29.23 13.12
CA PHE A 91 -0.49 -29.80 11.77
C PHE A 91 -1.83 -29.82 11.03
N LEU A 92 -2.90 -30.36 11.64
CA LEU A 92 -4.23 -30.37 11.04
C LEU A 92 -4.76 -28.95 10.77
N PHE A 93 -4.51 -28.03 11.71
CA PHE A 93 -4.88 -26.62 11.59
C PHE A 93 -4.16 -25.92 10.42
N THR A 94 -2.86 -26.19 10.24
CA THR A 94 -2.07 -25.63 9.14
C THR A 94 -2.60 -26.09 7.78
N ILE A 95 -3.00 -27.37 7.67
CA ILE A 95 -3.62 -27.90 6.45
C ILE A 95 -4.95 -27.19 6.18
N SER A 96 -5.81 -27.04 7.19
CA SER A 96 -7.09 -26.33 7.04
C SER A 96 -6.92 -24.87 6.62
N LEU A 97 -5.91 -24.16 7.14
CA LEU A 97 -5.59 -22.79 6.70
C LEU A 97 -5.18 -22.73 5.23
N GLN A 98 -4.33 -23.65 4.78
CA GLN A 98 -3.91 -23.70 3.38
C GLN A 98 -5.10 -23.97 2.45
N GLN A 99 -6.00 -24.88 2.84
CA GLN A 99 -7.22 -25.19 2.07
C GLN A 99 -8.19 -23.99 2.01
N LEU A 100 -8.30 -23.19 3.08
CA LEU A 100 -9.10 -21.97 3.08
C LEU A 100 -8.55 -20.90 2.15
N VAL A 101 -7.23 -20.76 2.09
CA VAL A 101 -6.56 -19.87 1.12
C VAL A 101 -6.85 -20.32 -0.31
N ASP A 102 -6.80 -21.63 -0.58
CA ASP A 102 -7.11 -22.19 -1.89
C ASP A 102 -8.59 -21.94 -2.30
N ILE A 103 -9.52 -22.09 -1.35
CA ILE A 103 -10.94 -21.77 -1.55
C ILE A 103 -11.12 -20.27 -1.84
N GLU A 104 -10.46 -19.40 -1.07
CA GLU A 104 -10.56 -17.96 -1.23
C GLU A 104 -10.02 -17.50 -2.59
N ILE A 105 -8.90 -18.07 -3.03
CA ILE A 105 -8.33 -17.83 -4.36
C ILE A 105 -9.29 -18.28 -5.46
N PHE A 106 -9.96 -19.43 -5.31
CA PHE A 106 -10.96 -19.88 -6.28
C PHE A 106 -12.15 -18.91 -6.36
N LEU A 107 -12.69 -18.48 -5.22
CA LEU A 107 -13.83 -17.56 -5.20
C LEU A 107 -13.49 -16.18 -5.78
N ARG A 108 -12.28 -15.68 -5.55
CA ARG A 108 -11.79 -14.42 -6.15
C ARG A 108 -11.70 -14.48 -7.68
N ASN A 109 -11.52 -15.67 -8.25
CA ASN A 109 -11.31 -15.90 -9.68
C ASN A 109 -12.53 -16.48 -10.42
N SER A 110 -13.62 -16.80 -9.71
CA SER A 110 -14.80 -17.48 -10.25
C SER A 110 -16.00 -16.53 -10.35
N SER A 111 -16.64 -16.46 -11.51
CA SER A 111 -17.89 -15.69 -11.75
C SER A 111 -19.16 -16.51 -11.44
N SER A 112 -19.09 -17.43 -10.47
CA SER A 112 -20.18 -18.36 -10.17
C SER A 112 -21.46 -17.65 -9.69
N PRO A 113 -22.66 -18.03 -10.17
CA PRO A 113 -23.95 -17.51 -9.69
C PRO A 113 -24.17 -17.74 -8.18
N ASP A 114 -23.56 -18.78 -7.61
CA ASP A 114 -23.67 -19.15 -6.19
C ASP A 114 -22.60 -18.49 -5.31
N GLY A 115 -21.85 -17.53 -5.83
CA GLY A 115 -20.71 -16.91 -5.14
C GLY A 115 -21.06 -16.36 -3.76
N SER A 116 -22.26 -15.82 -3.57
CA SER A 116 -22.74 -15.31 -2.28
C SER A 116 -22.92 -16.43 -1.23
N GLN A 117 -23.45 -17.59 -1.62
CA GLN A 117 -23.60 -18.73 -0.72
C GLN A 117 -22.24 -19.31 -0.32
N LEU A 118 -21.31 -19.39 -1.27
CA LEU A 118 -19.96 -19.90 -1.01
C LEU A 118 -19.14 -18.95 -0.14
N LEU A 119 -19.22 -17.65 -0.37
CA LEU A 119 -18.60 -16.64 0.50
C LEU A 119 -19.15 -16.73 1.93
N THR A 120 -20.46 -16.93 2.07
CA THR A 120 -21.08 -17.14 3.38
C THR A 120 -20.56 -18.41 4.06
N ARG A 121 -20.37 -19.51 3.31
CA ARG A 121 -19.80 -20.76 3.83
C ARG A 121 -18.33 -20.59 4.22
N LEU A 122 -17.52 -19.88 3.42
CA LEU A 122 -16.13 -19.54 3.74
C LEU A 122 -16.04 -18.72 5.03
N TYR A 123 -16.91 -17.73 5.19
CA TYR A 123 -16.96 -16.89 6.39
C TYR A 123 -17.24 -17.72 7.65
N ARG A 124 -18.19 -18.65 7.59
CA ARG A 124 -18.47 -19.57 8.72
C ARG A 124 -17.25 -20.41 9.09
N LEU A 125 -16.53 -20.94 8.10
CA LEU A 125 -15.30 -21.69 8.36
C LEU A 125 -14.20 -20.83 8.97
N GLN A 126 -14.01 -19.61 8.50
CA GLN A 126 -13.04 -18.68 9.08
C GLN A 126 -13.36 -18.35 10.54
N VAL A 127 -14.63 -18.22 10.90
CA VAL A 127 -15.06 -18.05 12.30
C VAL A 127 -14.68 -19.27 13.15
N ASP A 128 -14.96 -20.49 12.67
CA ASP A 128 -14.63 -21.74 13.35
C ASP A 128 -13.12 -21.91 13.56
N VAL A 129 -12.32 -21.57 12.54
CA VAL A 129 -10.85 -21.62 12.58
C VAL A 129 -10.31 -20.63 13.60
N ASN A 130 -10.82 -19.40 13.63
CA ASN A 130 -10.43 -18.39 14.62
C ASN A 130 -10.77 -18.85 16.06
N GLN A 131 -11.87 -19.57 16.25
CA GLN A 131 -12.23 -20.11 17.56
C GLN A 131 -11.20 -21.17 18.01
N ILE A 132 -10.82 -22.09 17.12
CA ILE A 132 -9.80 -23.11 17.41
C ILE A 132 -8.43 -22.49 17.65
N GLU A 133 -8.05 -21.46 16.90
CA GLU A 133 -6.80 -20.72 17.12
C GLU A 133 -6.73 -20.13 18.54
N ARG A 134 -7.82 -19.52 19.03
CA ARG A 134 -7.90 -19.01 20.40
C ARG A 134 -7.77 -20.13 21.43
N MET A 135 -8.39 -21.28 21.18
CA MET A 135 -8.28 -22.45 22.06
C MET A 135 -6.84 -22.95 22.13
N LEU A 136 -6.15 -23.06 20.98
CA LEU A 136 -4.74 -23.44 20.91
C LEU A 136 -3.81 -22.44 21.61
N ASN A 137 -4.05 -21.14 21.42
CA ASN A 137 -3.27 -20.09 22.09
C ASN A 137 -3.44 -20.14 23.61
N THR A 138 -4.66 -20.37 24.09
CA THR A 138 -4.96 -20.55 25.52
C THR A 138 -4.25 -21.79 26.07
N PHE A 139 -4.27 -22.88 25.31
CA PHE A 139 -3.55 -24.11 25.65
C PHE A 139 -2.04 -23.86 25.80
N PHE A 140 -1.38 -23.30 24.78
CA PHE A 140 0.07 -23.07 24.81
C PHE A 140 0.47 -22.10 25.93
N ALA A 141 -0.37 -21.12 26.26
CA ALA A 141 -0.17 -20.25 27.40
C ALA A 141 -0.19 -21.03 28.73
N MET A 142 -1.14 -21.94 28.94
CA MET A 142 -1.20 -22.79 30.13
C MET A 142 -0.04 -23.79 30.21
N SER A 143 0.38 -24.39 29.10
CA SER A 143 1.53 -25.32 29.08
C SER A 143 2.86 -24.60 29.36
N SER A 144 2.96 -23.31 29.02
CA SER A 144 4.16 -22.50 29.27
C SER A 144 4.36 -22.14 30.74
N MET A 145 3.27 -22.04 31.53
CA MET A 145 3.34 -21.75 32.96
C MET A 145 3.80 -22.96 33.82
N ASN A 146 3.61 -24.19 33.33
CA ASN A 146 3.95 -25.42 34.07
C ASN A 146 5.36 -25.98 33.78
N LYS A 147 6.24 -25.24 33.11
CA LYS A 147 7.63 -25.69 32.87
C LYS A 147 8.55 -25.43 34.08
N GLN A 148 8.38 -26.20 35.16
CA GLN A 148 9.53 -26.57 35.98
C GLN A 148 10.25 -27.72 35.26
N VAL A 149 11.38 -27.41 34.63
CA VAL A 149 12.27 -28.42 34.04
C VAL A 149 12.85 -29.25 35.19
N PRO A 150 12.68 -30.59 35.23
CA PRO A 150 13.33 -31.42 36.23
C PRO A 150 14.85 -31.35 36.07
N LEU A 151 15.58 -31.24 37.19
CA LEU A 151 17.02 -30.92 37.25
C LEU A 151 17.98 -31.90 36.54
N ASN A 152 17.51 -32.98 35.91
CA ASN A 152 18.34 -34.13 35.53
C ASN A 152 18.24 -34.55 34.06
N MET A 153 18.12 -33.62 33.11
CA MET A 153 18.15 -33.96 31.68
C MET A 153 19.29 -33.24 30.93
N HIS A 154 20.42 -33.94 30.77
CA HIS A 154 21.51 -33.53 29.90
C HIS A 154 21.19 -33.84 28.43
N VAL A 155 21.20 -32.81 27.57
CA VAL A 155 21.16 -32.98 26.11
C VAL A 155 22.51 -32.56 25.55
N ASN A 156 23.22 -33.54 24.99
CA ASN A 156 24.51 -33.38 24.32
C ASN A 156 24.30 -32.66 22.98
N ARG A 157 24.94 -31.51 22.77
CA ARG A 157 24.96 -30.83 21.47
C ARG A 157 26.27 -31.14 20.77
N ASP A 158 26.19 -31.94 19.71
CA ASP A 158 27.31 -32.23 18.84
C ASP A 158 27.83 -30.98 18.14
N ARG A 159 29.16 -30.86 18.17
CA ARG A 159 29.97 -29.89 17.44
C ARG A 159 30.02 -30.30 15.98
N ASN A 160 29.65 -29.39 15.07
CA ASN A 160 30.28 -29.37 13.75
C ASN A 160 30.57 -27.92 13.33
N VAL A 161 31.88 -27.68 13.24
CA VAL A 161 32.55 -26.44 12.88
C VAL A 161 32.68 -26.40 11.36
N VAL A 162 32.18 -25.35 10.70
CA VAL A 162 32.66 -24.98 9.35
C VAL A 162 33.00 -23.49 9.31
N LYS A 163 34.31 -23.29 9.18
CA LYS A 163 35.17 -22.13 8.91
C LYS A 163 34.55 -20.90 8.24
N GLN A 164 34.82 -19.74 8.85
CA GLN A 164 34.83 -18.41 8.21
C GLN A 164 35.98 -18.25 7.20
N PRO A 165 35.86 -17.33 6.23
CA PRO A 165 37.01 -16.62 5.68
C PRO A 165 37.01 -15.13 6.07
N THR A 166 38.21 -14.66 6.41
CA THR A 166 38.57 -13.33 6.91
C THR A 166 38.83 -12.30 5.81
N TYR A 167 38.27 -11.10 6.02
CA TYR A 167 38.70 -9.72 5.71
C TYR A 167 39.49 -9.36 4.42
N SER A 168 39.00 -8.32 3.74
CA SER A 168 39.85 -7.27 3.16
C SER A 168 39.27 -5.89 3.47
N THR A 169 40.12 -5.04 4.02
CA THR A 169 39.86 -3.72 4.61
C THR A 169 39.99 -2.61 3.56
N MET A 170 38.99 -1.73 3.46
CA MET A 170 39.16 -0.41 2.85
C MET A 170 38.81 0.66 3.89
N ALA A 171 39.82 1.45 4.22
CA ALA A 171 39.83 2.44 5.28
C ALA A 171 38.86 3.60 4.99
N TRP A 172 38.04 3.96 5.99
CA TRP A 172 37.37 5.26 6.09
C TRP A 172 37.71 5.91 7.42
N ARG A 173 38.11 7.18 7.35
CA ARG A 173 38.65 7.98 8.46
C ARG A 173 37.56 8.32 9.49
N PRO A 174 37.85 8.32 10.80
CA PRO A 174 36.93 8.78 11.82
C PRO A 174 37.02 10.31 11.98
N HIS A 175 35.89 10.98 12.24
CA HIS A 175 35.71 12.00 13.29
C HIS A 175 34.48 12.88 13.02
N ARG A 176 33.40 12.62 13.76
CA ARG A 176 32.82 13.55 14.74
C ARG A 176 32.06 12.69 15.76
N VAL A 177 32.68 12.48 16.92
CA VAL A 177 32.04 11.89 18.08
C VAL A 177 30.99 12.88 18.56
N LEU A 178 29.71 12.60 18.25
CA LEU A 178 28.60 13.25 18.91
C LEU A 178 28.28 12.48 20.18
N LYS A 179 28.02 13.23 21.25
CA LYS A 179 27.76 12.76 22.61
C LYS A 179 26.56 11.81 22.66
N PRO A 180 26.47 10.92 23.68
CA PRO A 180 25.30 10.08 23.90
C PRO A 180 24.01 10.91 23.96
N LEU A 181 22.93 10.38 23.37
CA LEU A 181 21.57 10.92 23.36
C LEU A 181 20.98 10.92 24.78
N ALA A 182 21.49 11.80 25.63
CA ALA A 182 20.82 12.25 26.83
C ALA A 182 20.64 13.76 26.69
N ILE A 183 19.37 14.20 26.78
CA ILE A 183 18.87 15.59 26.75
C ILE A 183 18.24 16.02 25.41
N ALA A 184 16.91 15.86 25.35
CA ALA A 184 16.02 16.91 24.85
C ALA A 184 14.64 16.98 25.57
N ARG A 185 14.43 16.29 26.71
CA ARG A 185 13.20 16.49 27.53
C ARG A 185 13.33 17.51 28.67
N ARG A 186 14.55 17.94 29.02
CA ARG A 186 14.79 18.84 30.17
C ARG A 186 14.89 20.34 29.85
N SER A 187 14.84 20.73 28.58
CA SER A 187 14.74 22.14 28.15
C SER A 187 13.42 22.49 27.47
N MET A 188 12.49 21.53 27.33
CA MET A 188 11.14 21.81 26.81
C MET A 188 10.20 22.22 27.96
N SER A 189 10.56 23.30 28.63
CA SER A 189 9.62 24.10 29.42
C SER A 189 9.20 25.28 28.55
N MET A 190 7.91 25.29 28.19
CA MET A 190 7.18 26.42 27.60
C MET A 190 7.70 26.98 26.26
N ALA A 191 7.61 26.16 25.21
CA ALA A 191 7.39 26.67 23.85
C ALA A 191 6.44 25.78 23.02
N SER A 192 5.53 25.04 23.65
CA SER A 192 4.23 24.78 23.02
C SER A 192 3.40 26.04 23.24
N ALA A 193 3.71 27.08 22.46
CA ALA A 193 2.65 28.02 22.15
C ALA A 193 1.61 27.15 21.44
N ARG A 194 0.53 26.81 22.15
CA ARG A 194 -0.70 26.30 21.55
C ARG A 194 -0.93 27.15 20.31
N ARG A 195 -0.57 26.63 19.12
CA ARG A 195 -1.07 27.18 17.88
C ARG A 195 -2.56 27.15 18.11
N MET A 196 -3.22 28.32 18.11
CA MET A 196 -4.67 28.33 18.07
C MET A 196 -5.03 27.46 16.88
N ALA A 197 -5.58 26.27 17.14
CA ALA A 197 -5.79 25.28 16.12
C ALA A 197 -6.76 25.93 15.12
N SER A 198 -6.25 26.27 13.93
CA SER A 198 -7.15 26.57 12.83
C SER A 198 -8.05 25.33 12.69
N PRO A 199 -9.37 25.49 12.51
CA PRO A 199 -10.25 24.35 12.30
C PRO A 199 -9.90 23.57 11.03
N ASN A 200 -9.02 24.10 10.18
CA ASN A 200 -8.57 23.48 8.95
C ASN A 200 -7.06 23.19 8.98
N PRO A 201 -6.61 22.10 8.33
CA PRO A 201 -5.18 21.87 8.12
C PRO A 201 -4.56 22.99 7.30
N GLN A 202 -3.26 23.24 7.50
CA GLN A 202 -2.54 24.37 6.90
C GLN A 202 -2.68 24.46 5.38
N TRP A 203 -2.68 23.30 4.69
CA TRP A 203 -2.83 23.28 3.24
C TRP A 203 -4.20 23.81 2.78
N LEU A 204 -5.27 23.50 3.52
CA LEU A 204 -6.63 23.93 3.18
C LEU A 204 -6.82 25.40 3.56
N GLN A 205 -6.24 25.82 4.69
CA GLN A 205 -6.22 27.23 5.06
C GLN A 205 -5.54 28.08 3.97
N SER A 206 -4.40 27.60 3.46
CA SER A 206 -3.69 28.28 2.35
C SER A 206 -4.54 28.40 1.09
N VAL A 207 -5.42 27.42 0.82
CA VAL A 207 -6.38 27.49 -0.29
C VAL A 207 -7.46 28.54 -0.03
N PHE A 208 -7.98 28.63 1.19
CA PHE A 208 -9.00 29.63 1.55
C PHE A 208 -8.46 31.05 1.56
N ASP A 209 -7.21 31.22 1.98
CA ASP A 209 -6.54 32.52 1.99
C ASP A 209 -6.19 32.98 0.56
N ASP A 210 -6.01 32.05 -0.39
CA ASP A 210 -5.74 32.36 -1.79
C ASP A 210 -7.00 32.76 -2.57
N CYS A 211 -7.24 34.07 -2.62
CA CYS A 211 -8.30 34.67 -3.43
C CYS A 211 -7.87 34.97 -4.89
N ALA A 212 -6.68 34.54 -5.34
CA ALA A 212 -6.21 34.85 -6.68
C ALA A 212 -7.07 34.17 -7.76
N ALA A 213 -7.23 34.85 -8.90
CA ALA A 213 -7.87 34.26 -10.06
C ALA A 213 -7.04 33.07 -10.57
N ALA A 214 -7.72 32.02 -11.03
CA ALA A 214 -7.06 30.85 -11.60
C ALA A 214 -6.13 31.26 -12.76
N PRO A 215 -4.85 30.85 -12.77
CA PRO A 215 -3.90 31.34 -13.76
C PRO A 215 -4.30 30.92 -15.18
N LYS A 216 -3.91 31.73 -16.17
CA LYS A 216 -3.95 31.33 -17.58
C LYS A 216 -2.58 30.74 -17.92
N LEU A 217 -2.57 29.47 -18.28
CA LEU A 217 -1.36 28.72 -18.59
C LEU A 217 -1.19 28.56 -20.11
N PHE A 218 0.06 28.58 -20.53
CA PHE A 218 0.52 28.25 -21.86
C PHE A 218 1.08 26.82 -21.88
N ALA A 219 0.85 26.12 -22.99
CA ALA A 219 1.39 24.80 -23.26
C ALA A 219 2.59 24.92 -24.20
N TRP A 220 3.79 24.88 -23.63
CA TRP A 220 5.02 24.83 -24.40
C TRP A 220 5.23 23.42 -24.94
N THR A 221 5.63 23.33 -26.20
CA THR A 221 5.92 22.09 -26.92
C THR A 221 7.39 22.06 -27.36
N PRO A 222 7.93 20.92 -27.83
CA PRO A 222 9.32 20.87 -28.32
C PRO A 222 9.64 21.91 -29.42
N ALA A 223 8.63 22.32 -30.20
CA ALA A 223 8.76 23.36 -31.21
C ALA A 223 9.04 24.77 -30.64
N ASN A 224 8.76 25.00 -29.35
CA ASN A 224 9.01 26.29 -28.69
C ASN A 224 10.42 26.39 -28.09
N VAL A 225 11.17 25.28 -27.96
CA VAL A 225 12.48 25.25 -27.28
C VAL A 225 13.65 24.92 -28.21
N SER A 226 13.39 24.24 -29.34
CA SER A 226 14.45 23.81 -30.25
C SER A 226 14.61 24.76 -31.44
N SER A 227 15.70 25.55 -31.46
CA SER A 227 16.09 26.37 -32.63
C SER A 227 16.42 25.52 -33.87
N ARG A 228 16.82 24.26 -33.69
CA ARG A 228 17.17 23.30 -34.76
C ARG A 228 15.97 22.76 -35.56
N THR A 229 14.74 22.88 -35.06
CA THR A 229 13.57 22.30 -35.74
C THR A 229 13.03 23.15 -36.88
N GLN A 230 13.50 24.40 -37.05
CA GLN A 230 13.08 25.22 -38.20
C GLN A 230 13.48 24.61 -39.55
N ALA A 231 14.51 23.76 -39.61
CA ALA A 231 14.95 23.11 -40.84
C ALA A 231 14.34 21.72 -41.11
N GLN A 232 13.70 21.08 -40.12
CA GLN A 232 13.09 19.74 -40.28
C GLN A 232 11.57 19.72 -40.08
N SER A 233 10.96 20.79 -39.55
CA SER A 233 9.49 20.87 -39.46
C SER A 233 8.82 21.23 -40.79
N GLN A 234 9.58 21.59 -41.84
CA GLN A 234 9.01 21.83 -43.18
C GLN A 234 8.77 20.55 -43.99
N THR A 235 9.35 19.40 -43.61
CA THR A 235 9.17 18.12 -44.34
C THR A 235 8.33 17.07 -43.60
N ARG A 236 7.75 17.42 -42.44
CA ARG A 236 6.72 16.61 -41.75
C ARG A 236 5.45 17.40 -41.39
N ALA A 237 5.22 18.53 -42.06
CA ALA A 237 3.89 19.14 -42.12
C ALA A 237 2.99 18.37 -43.11
N SER A 238 2.88 17.06 -42.92
CA SER A 238 1.93 16.20 -43.60
C SER A 238 0.99 15.65 -42.53
N GLY A 239 -0.08 16.41 -42.25
CA GLY A 239 -1.19 16.00 -41.38
C GLY A 239 -1.33 16.75 -40.06
N SER A 240 -1.40 18.09 -40.06
CA SER A 240 -2.03 18.80 -38.94
C SER A 240 -3.56 18.60 -39.02
N LEU A 241 -4.02 17.38 -38.75
CA LEU A 241 -5.43 17.12 -38.49
C LEU A 241 -5.74 17.75 -37.14
N VAL A 242 -6.63 18.76 -37.15
CA VAL A 242 -7.24 19.26 -35.91
C VAL A 242 -7.79 18.03 -35.17
N PRO A 243 -7.45 17.82 -33.88
CA PRO A 243 -7.93 16.65 -33.15
C PRO A 243 -9.45 16.58 -33.26
N THR A 244 -9.96 15.42 -33.65
CA THR A 244 -11.40 15.21 -33.74
C THR A 244 -12.04 15.43 -32.37
N ALA A 245 -13.33 15.79 -32.33
CA ALA A 245 -14.04 15.94 -31.05
C ALA A 245 -13.94 14.67 -30.17
N SER A 246 -13.91 13.49 -30.79
CA SER A 246 -13.70 12.19 -30.11
C SER A 246 -12.29 12.03 -29.55
N GLU A 247 -11.25 12.49 -30.25
CA GLU A 247 -9.89 12.46 -29.71
C GLU A 247 -9.71 13.41 -28.53
N LYS A 248 -10.37 14.58 -28.57
CA LYS A 248 -10.32 15.53 -27.45
C LYS A 248 -10.89 14.91 -26.18
N THR A 249 -12.07 14.29 -26.23
CA THR A 249 -12.71 13.67 -25.05
C THR A 249 -11.97 12.44 -24.54
N ARG A 250 -11.28 11.70 -25.42
CA ARG A 250 -10.51 10.49 -25.09
C ARG A 250 -9.08 10.73 -24.64
N ARG A 251 -8.58 11.98 -24.76
CA ARG A 251 -7.20 12.33 -24.43
C ARG A 251 -6.96 12.19 -22.94
N ILE A 252 -5.84 11.56 -22.59
CA ILE A 252 -5.35 11.40 -21.21
C ILE A 252 -4.11 12.25 -21.04
N PHE A 253 -4.17 13.19 -20.09
CA PHE A 253 -3.03 14.01 -19.68
C PHE A 253 -2.34 13.34 -18.49
N VAL A 254 -1.04 13.08 -18.58
CA VAL A 254 -0.25 12.49 -17.49
C VAL A 254 0.61 13.59 -16.86
N LEU A 255 0.15 14.11 -15.72
CA LEU A 255 0.81 15.16 -14.96
C LEU A 255 1.90 14.59 -14.07
N GLY A 256 3.15 14.89 -14.42
CA GLY A 256 4.34 14.30 -13.81
C GLY A 256 4.83 13.11 -14.62
N VAL A 257 6.09 13.16 -15.06
CA VAL A 257 6.72 12.07 -15.84
C VAL A 257 7.86 11.45 -15.04
N GLY A 258 7.57 11.17 -13.77
CA GLY A 258 8.44 10.38 -12.89
C GLY A 258 8.26 8.88 -13.12
N ASN A 259 8.71 8.04 -12.17
CA ASN A 259 8.63 6.58 -12.29
C ASN A 259 7.20 6.06 -12.50
N LEU A 260 6.23 6.53 -11.71
CA LEU A 260 4.83 6.17 -11.90
C LEU A 260 4.29 6.75 -13.22
N GLY A 261 4.60 8.00 -13.56
CA GLY A 261 4.22 8.58 -14.85
C GLY A 261 4.68 7.77 -16.05
N VAL A 262 5.93 7.29 -16.05
CA VAL A 262 6.48 6.39 -17.08
C VAL A 262 5.72 5.06 -17.11
N LEU A 263 5.50 4.42 -15.94
CA LEU A 263 4.76 3.15 -15.86
C LEU A 263 3.35 3.30 -16.44
N PHE A 264 2.58 4.28 -15.98
CA PHE A 264 1.19 4.46 -16.40
C PHE A 264 1.10 4.86 -17.88
N ALA A 265 1.91 5.80 -18.35
CA ALA A 265 1.87 6.24 -19.74
C ALA A 265 2.27 5.10 -20.71
N THR A 266 3.30 4.31 -20.39
CA THR A 266 3.70 3.16 -21.22
C THR A 266 2.66 2.05 -21.21
N SER A 267 2.03 1.77 -20.07
CA SER A 267 0.93 0.81 -19.98
C SER A 267 -0.31 1.26 -20.77
N LEU A 268 -0.75 2.51 -20.62
CA LEU A 268 -1.87 3.07 -21.38
C LEU A 268 -1.60 3.06 -22.89
N ALA A 269 -0.37 3.34 -23.30
CA ALA A 269 0.05 3.35 -24.70
C ALA A 269 0.00 1.97 -25.37
N LYS A 270 -0.15 0.88 -24.61
CA LYS A 270 -0.29 -0.50 -25.12
C LYS A 270 -1.73 -0.93 -25.36
N LEU A 271 -2.71 -0.09 -25.02
CA LEU A 271 -4.12 -0.37 -25.27
C LEU A 271 -4.43 -0.37 -26.77
N ALA A 272 -5.44 -1.15 -27.15
CA ALA A 272 -6.01 -1.17 -28.50
C ALA A 272 -7.52 -0.88 -28.41
N PRO A 273 -8.01 0.23 -29.00
CA PRO A 273 -7.25 1.33 -29.62
C PRO A 273 -6.45 2.14 -28.58
N ARG A 274 -5.26 2.62 -28.98
CA ARG A 274 -4.41 3.45 -28.12
C ARG A 274 -5.08 4.81 -27.86
N PRO A 275 -5.21 5.25 -26.59
CA PRO A 275 -5.71 6.59 -26.30
C PRO A 275 -4.67 7.65 -26.70
N PRO A 276 -5.10 8.87 -27.10
CA PRO A 276 -4.19 10.02 -27.21
C PRO A 276 -3.63 10.36 -25.82
N ILE A 277 -2.30 10.46 -25.70
CA ILE A 277 -1.63 10.70 -24.41
C ILE A 277 -0.74 11.94 -24.53
N THR A 278 -0.94 12.91 -23.63
CA THR A 278 -0.07 14.07 -23.45
C THR A 278 0.68 13.96 -22.13
N LEU A 279 2.00 13.92 -22.19
CA LEU A 279 2.87 13.97 -21.02
C LEU A 279 3.05 15.42 -20.58
N VAL A 280 2.89 15.71 -19.30
CA VAL A 280 3.02 17.07 -18.77
C VAL A 280 4.19 17.14 -17.79
N VAL A 281 5.16 18.00 -18.11
CA VAL A 281 6.36 18.25 -17.31
C VAL A 281 6.30 19.61 -16.62
N HIS A 282 7.07 19.77 -15.53
CA HIS A 282 7.07 20.97 -14.69
C HIS A 282 8.23 21.94 -14.98
N ARG A 283 9.11 21.59 -15.92
CA ARG A 283 10.35 22.33 -16.20
C ARG A 283 10.69 22.35 -17.68
N LYS A 284 11.24 23.48 -18.16
CA LYS A 284 11.67 23.68 -19.54
C LYS A 284 12.73 22.66 -19.96
N GLU A 285 13.68 22.38 -19.08
CA GLU A 285 14.81 21.49 -19.38
C GLU A 285 14.34 20.05 -19.66
N LEU A 286 13.22 19.64 -19.07
CA LEU A 286 12.63 18.33 -19.34
C LEU A 286 12.06 18.28 -20.77
N LEU A 287 11.38 19.34 -21.19
CA LEU A 287 10.88 19.47 -22.56
C LEU A 287 12.02 19.49 -23.59
N GLU A 288 13.12 20.17 -23.29
CA GLU A 288 14.34 20.19 -24.12
C GLU A 288 15.00 18.81 -24.20
N GLN A 289 15.12 18.10 -23.06
CA GLN A 289 15.64 16.73 -23.04
C GLN A 289 14.79 15.78 -23.87
N TRP A 290 13.46 15.89 -23.79
CA TRP A 290 12.55 15.09 -24.61
C TRP A 290 12.75 15.32 -26.12
N ALA A 291 13.05 16.55 -26.53
CA ALA A 291 13.28 16.86 -27.95
C ALA A 291 14.46 16.06 -28.55
N SER A 292 15.41 15.63 -27.73
CA SER A 292 16.56 14.84 -28.17
C SER A 292 16.24 13.35 -28.38
N ASP A 293 15.40 12.76 -27.53
CA ASP A 293 14.92 11.38 -27.64
C ASP A 293 13.45 11.32 -27.21
N PRO A 294 12.49 11.52 -28.14
CA PRO A 294 11.07 11.64 -27.82
C PRO A 294 10.45 10.26 -27.58
N SER A 295 10.89 9.59 -26.52
CA SER A 295 10.44 8.26 -26.15
C SER A 295 10.43 8.04 -24.63
N LEU A 296 9.49 7.21 -24.19
CA LEU A 296 9.54 6.60 -22.86
C LEU A 296 10.20 5.23 -22.98
N LYS A 297 11.02 4.88 -21.99
CA LYS A 297 11.68 3.58 -21.89
C LYS A 297 11.28 2.92 -20.59
N ILE A 298 10.82 1.67 -20.67
CA ILE A 298 10.51 0.89 -19.49
C ILE A 298 11.14 -0.49 -19.60
N SER A 299 11.87 -0.92 -18.57
CA SER A 299 12.40 -2.28 -18.50
C SER A 299 11.59 -3.16 -17.55
N ARG A 300 11.40 -4.42 -17.93
CA ARG A 300 10.75 -5.49 -17.14
C ARG A 300 11.58 -6.76 -17.32
N ASN A 301 12.03 -7.38 -16.24
CA ASN A 301 12.83 -8.64 -16.28
C ASN A 301 14.02 -8.57 -17.26
N GLY A 302 14.76 -7.45 -17.26
CA GLY A 302 15.90 -7.22 -18.15
C GLY A 302 15.54 -6.86 -19.60
N VAL A 303 14.28 -6.98 -20.01
CA VAL A 303 13.81 -6.58 -21.34
C VAL A 303 13.44 -5.10 -21.31
N SER A 304 14.10 -4.30 -22.16
CA SER A 304 13.81 -2.87 -22.28
C SER A 304 12.90 -2.61 -23.48
N GLU A 305 11.80 -1.91 -23.23
CA GLU A 305 10.84 -1.49 -24.25
C GLU A 305 10.90 0.02 -24.44
N ARG A 306 11.01 0.45 -25.70
CA ARG A 306 10.95 1.87 -26.08
C ARG A 306 9.60 2.18 -26.72
N MET A 307 8.96 3.23 -26.24
CA MET A 307 7.64 3.65 -26.70
C MET A 307 7.66 5.10 -27.17
N THR A 308 7.08 5.34 -28.35
CA THR A 308 6.95 6.65 -28.98
C THR A 308 5.46 7.00 -29.16
N GLY A 309 5.18 8.15 -29.81
CA GLY A 309 3.81 8.59 -30.10
C GLY A 309 3.11 9.22 -28.90
N PHE A 310 3.87 9.90 -28.04
CA PHE A 310 3.35 10.74 -26.97
C PHE A 310 3.45 12.20 -27.38
N ASP A 311 2.41 12.98 -27.10
CA ASP A 311 2.55 14.43 -27.06
C ASP A 311 3.24 14.81 -25.74
N ILE A 312 3.95 15.93 -25.70
CA ILE A 312 4.55 16.45 -24.48
C ILE A 312 4.37 17.95 -24.37
N GLU A 313 4.05 18.42 -23.17
CA GLU A 313 3.83 19.82 -22.88
C GLU A 313 4.51 20.23 -21.57
N TRP A 314 5.05 21.45 -21.52
CA TRP A 314 5.40 22.14 -20.29
C TRP A 314 4.38 23.24 -20.03
N TRP A 315 3.70 23.15 -18.89
CA TRP A 315 2.64 24.09 -18.52
C TRP A 315 3.17 25.19 -17.60
N THR A 316 3.13 26.42 -18.10
CA THR A 316 3.68 27.60 -17.41
C THR A 316 2.81 28.83 -17.67
N ASP A 317 2.84 29.81 -16.77
CA ASP A 317 2.23 31.13 -16.98
C ASP A 317 3.09 32.00 -17.93
N GLN A 318 4.32 31.58 -18.23
CA GLN A 318 5.20 32.23 -19.18
C GLN A 318 4.77 31.93 -20.61
N LYS A 319 4.56 32.98 -21.41
CA LYS A 319 4.25 32.85 -22.84
C LYS A 319 5.49 32.36 -23.61
N PRO A 320 5.34 31.45 -24.61
CA PRO A 320 6.42 31.10 -25.51
C PRO A 320 7.02 32.31 -26.23
N ASP A 321 8.36 32.42 -26.21
CA ASP A 321 9.10 33.47 -26.93
C ASP A 321 9.06 33.26 -28.45
N HIS A 322 8.99 31.98 -28.87
CA HIS A 322 9.04 31.56 -30.27
C HIS A 322 8.05 30.41 -30.54
N GLY A 323 7.69 30.24 -31.80
CA GLY A 323 6.78 29.19 -32.25
C GLY A 323 5.30 29.51 -32.00
N VAL A 324 4.44 28.50 -32.17
CA VAL A 324 3.00 28.66 -31.98
C VAL A 324 2.68 28.81 -30.50
N VAL A 325 1.90 29.85 -30.17
CA VAL A 325 1.39 30.07 -28.82
C VAL A 325 0.14 29.22 -28.62
N LYS A 326 0.21 28.27 -27.68
CA LYS A 326 -0.92 27.42 -27.30
C LYS A 326 -1.25 27.61 -25.82
N HIS A 327 -2.54 27.55 -25.51
CA HIS A 327 -3.02 27.44 -24.13
C HIS A 327 -3.20 25.97 -23.75
N VAL A 328 -3.08 25.68 -22.46
CA VAL A 328 -3.40 24.35 -21.91
C VAL A 328 -4.81 23.95 -22.35
N ALA A 329 -4.94 22.70 -22.85
CA ALA A 329 -6.19 22.14 -23.39
C ALA A 329 -6.88 23.03 -24.44
N ASP A 330 -6.11 23.77 -25.26
CA ASP A 330 -6.61 24.78 -26.21
C ASP A 330 -7.50 25.87 -25.56
N GLY A 331 -7.35 26.09 -24.25
CA GLY A 331 -8.19 27.00 -23.46
C GLY A 331 -9.51 26.37 -22.96
N GLY A 332 -9.80 25.12 -23.30
CA GLY A 332 -10.98 24.37 -22.85
C GLY A 332 -10.73 23.54 -21.59
N ALA A 333 -11.61 22.58 -21.34
CA ALA A 333 -11.52 21.66 -20.19
C ALA A 333 -10.56 20.49 -20.46
N ILE A 334 -9.93 19.97 -19.40
CA ILE A 334 -9.11 18.76 -19.40
C ILE A 334 -10.02 17.57 -19.05
N PRO A 335 -10.39 16.71 -20.01
CA PRO A 335 -11.38 15.65 -19.75
C PRO A 335 -10.82 14.54 -18.85
N ASN A 336 -9.57 14.11 -19.05
CA ASN A 336 -8.96 13.04 -18.26
C ASN A 336 -7.55 13.43 -17.83
N LEU A 337 -7.33 13.60 -16.53
CA LEU A 337 -6.05 13.96 -15.93
C LEU A 337 -5.59 12.88 -14.96
N LEU A 338 -4.45 12.27 -15.24
CA LEU A 338 -3.77 11.34 -14.35
C LEU A 338 -2.62 12.08 -13.66
N VAL A 339 -2.67 12.18 -12.33
CA VAL A 339 -1.66 12.85 -11.51
C VAL A 339 -0.69 11.81 -10.96
N THR A 340 0.58 11.90 -11.35
CA THR A 340 1.66 11.01 -10.91
C THR A 340 2.87 11.79 -10.38
N THR A 341 2.63 13.00 -9.90
CA THR A 341 3.61 13.81 -9.16
C THR A 341 3.89 13.18 -7.79
N LYS A 342 4.87 13.73 -7.05
CA LYS A 342 4.96 13.46 -5.61
C LYS A 342 3.73 14.01 -4.89
N ALA A 343 3.39 13.43 -3.74
CA ALA A 343 2.20 13.80 -2.96
C ALA A 343 2.15 15.29 -2.60
N SER A 344 3.27 15.84 -2.13
CA SER A 344 3.42 17.26 -1.80
C SER A 344 3.08 18.23 -2.93
N ALA A 345 3.28 17.84 -4.20
CA ALA A 345 3.03 18.67 -5.37
C ALA A 345 1.65 18.44 -6.00
N ALA A 346 0.96 17.35 -5.67
CA ALA A 346 -0.23 16.92 -6.41
C ALA A 346 -1.38 17.93 -6.30
N LEU A 347 -1.82 18.26 -5.08
CA LEU A 347 -2.94 19.18 -4.91
C LEU A 347 -2.59 20.63 -5.32
N PRO A 348 -1.40 21.18 -5.02
CA PRO A 348 -1.00 22.50 -5.54
C PRO A 348 -1.05 22.60 -7.07
N GLU A 349 -0.57 21.58 -7.80
CA GLU A 349 -0.65 21.59 -9.26
C GLU A 349 -2.10 21.45 -9.76
N ILE A 350 -2.93 20.65 -9.09
CA ILE A 350 -4.36 20.56 -9.42
C ILE A 350 -5.07 21.90 -9.18
N ASP A 351 -4.77 22.57 -8.07
CA ASP A 351 -5.34 23.88 -7.77
C ASP A 351 -4.91 24.94 -8.79
N ARG A 352 -3.64 24.88 -9.23
CA ARG A 352 -3.13 25.71 -10.33
C ARG A 352 -3.86 25.46 -11.65
N LEU A 353 -4.30 24.23 -11.88
CA LEU A 353 -5.08 23.83 -13.05
C LEU A 353 -6.58 24.09 -12.93
N ARG A 354 -7.06 24.62 -11.78
CA ARG A 354 -8.49 24.73 -11.49
C ARG A 354 -9.29 25.30 -12.65
N ARG A 355 -8.81 26.34 -13.36
CA ARG A 355 -9.44 26.94 -14.56
C ARG A 355 -9.90 25.91 -15.61
N TYR A 356 -9.10 24.87 -15.81
CA TYR A 356 -9.26 23.87 -16.87
C TYR A 356 -10.00 22.60 -16.38
N LEU A 357 -10.48 22.59 -15.15
CA LEU A 357 -11.22 21.49 -14.55
C LEU A 357 -12.67 21.92 -14.30
N ASP A 358 -13.62 21.08 -14.69
CA ASP A 358 -15.07 21.29 -14.61
C ASP A 358 -15.81 19.95 -14.47
N GLU A 359 -17.14 19.96 -14.55
CA GLU A 359 -17.97 18.75 -14.43
C GLU A 359 -17.70 17.64 -15.46
N ASN A 360 -17.03 17.96 -16.57
CA ASN A 360 -16.68 16.99 -17.61
C ASN A 360 -15.29 16.39 -17.39
N SER A 361 -14.57 16.91 -16.39
CA SER A 361 -13.19 16.56 -16.09
C SER A 361 -13.12 15.46 -15.03
N VAL A 362 -12.19 14.51 -15.22
CA VAL A 362 -11.90 13.41 -14.31
C VAL A 362 -10.44 13.45 -13.94
N VAL A 363 -10.16 13.53 -12.63
CA VAL A 363 -8.80 13.63 -12.11
C VAL A 363 -8.50 12.43 -11.24
N ALA A 364 -7.53 11.60 -11.65
CA ALA A 364 -7.09 10.43 -10.92
C ALA A 364 -5.73 10.67 -10.25
N PHE A 365 -5.68 10.63 -8.92
CA PHE A 365 -4.45 10.73 -8.15
C PHE A 365 -3.78 9.38 -7.98
N ALA A 366 -2.57 9.20 -8.50
CA ALA A 366 -1.80 7.97 -8.39
C ALA A 366 -0.53 8.09 -7.54
N GLN A 367 -0.32 9.23 -6.88
CA GLN A 367 0.75 9.38 -5.89
C GLN A 367 0.58 8.45 -4.68
N ASN A 368 1.67 8.27 -3.93
CA ASN A 368 1.58 7.64 -2.61
C ASN A 368 0.90 8.56 -1.60
N GLY A 369 0.48 7.99 -0.46
CA GLY A 369 -0.15 8.73 0.62
C GLY A 369 -1.67 8.86 0.46
N MET A 370 -2.27 9.72 1.29
CA MET A 370 -3.70 9.96 1.27
C MET A 370 -4.07 11.02 0.23
N CYS A 371 -5.19 10.81 -0.46
CA CYS A 371 -5.79 11.90 -1.24
C CYS A 371 -6.34 12.95 -0.28
N LYS A 372 -5.82 14.18 -0.34
CA LYS A 372 -6.26 15.31 0.51
C LYS A 372 -7.73 15.69 0.32
N LEU A 373 -8.38 15.19 -0.74
CA LEU A 373 -9.79 15.40 -1.03
C LEU A 373 -10.72 14.34 -0.43
N TRP A 374 -10.20 13.38 0.33
CA TRP A 374 -11.06 12.60 1.21
C TRP A 374 -11.75 13.52 2.24
N PRO A 375 -12.94 13.14 2.74
CA PRO A 375 -13.52 13.77 3.92
C PRO A 375 -12.51 13.81 5.08
N PRO A 376 -12.53 14.89 5.89
CA PRO A 376 -13.52 15.97 5.90
C PRO A 376 -13.30 17.08 4.87
N HIS A 377 -12.16 17.11 4.18
CA HIS A 377 -11.66 18.35 3.58
C HIS A 377 -12.10 18.57 2.13
N GLY A 378 -12.35 17.49 1.37
CA GLY A 378 -12.64 17.58 -0.06
C GLY A 378 -13.85 18.44 -0.42
N HIS A 379 -14.94 18.35 0.35
CA HIS A 379 -16.13 19.18 0.11
C HIS A 379 -15.82 20.66 0.31
N ALA A 380 -15.07 21.02 1.35
CA ALA A 380 -14.73 22.40 1.63
C ALA A 380 -13.83 23.00 0.53
N TYR A 381 -12.87 22.21 0.02
CA TYR A 381 -12.07 22.57 -1.16
C TYR A 381 -12.95 22.80 -2.40
N ASN A 382 -13.84 21.86 -2.71
CA ASN A 382 -14.75 21.97 -3.85
C ASN A 382 -15.65 23.20 -3.74
N SER A 383 -16.28 23.41 -2.58
CA SER A 383 -17.17 24.55 -2.33
C SER A 383 -16.44 25.89 -2.49
N HIS A 384 -15.17 25.97 -2.08
CA HIS A 384 -14.39 27.20 -2.21
C HIS A 384 -13.94 27.44 -3.66
N ARG A 385 -13.33 26.45 -4.33
CA ARG A 385 -12.72 26.63 -5.67
C ARG A 385 -13.70 26.53 -6.83
N TYR A 386 -14.84 25.86 -6.63
CA TYR A 386 -15.85 25.60 -7.63
C TYR A 386 -17.22 26.14 -7.18
N ALA A 387 -17.25 27.28 -6.48
CA ALA A 387 -18.50 27.93 -6.10
C ALA A 387 -19.33 28.38 -7.32
N SER A 388 -18.66 28.77 -8.40
CA SER A 388 -19.30 29.36 -9.59
C SER A 388 -19.60 28.36 -10.71
N ARG A 389 -19.21 27.09 -10.58
CA ARG A 389 -19.41 26.05 -11.59
C ARG A 389 -19.27 24.67 -10.94
N PRO A 390 -19.84 23.60 -11.52
CA PRO A 390 -19.72 22.31 -10.89
C PRO A 390 -18.28 21.74 -10.91
N PRO A 391 -17.85 21.02 -9.85
CA PRO A 391 -16.49 20.51 -9.73
C PRO A 391 -16.26 19.25 -10.59
N PRO A 392 -14.99 18.89 -10.85
CA PRO A 392 -14.64 17.64 -11.50
C PRO A 392 -14.89 16.42 -10.62
N SER A 393 -14.82 15.23 -11.24
CA SER A 393 -14.81 13.97 -10.52
C SER A 393 -13.41 13.60 -10.06
N TRP A 394 -13.26 13.30 -8.77
CA TRP A 394 -11.99 12.98 -8.14
C TRP A 394 -11.87 11.48 -7.91
N LEU A 395 -10.87 10.86 -8.53
CA LEU A 395 -10.50 9.45 -8.34
C LEU A 395 -9.16 9.36 -7.60
N ALA A 396 -8.94 8.24 -6.92
CA ALA A 396 -7.62 7.88 -6.43
C ALA A 396 -7.22 6.49 -6.94
N CYS A 397 -5.92 6.27 -6.97
CA CYS A 397 -5.29 5.02 -7.35
C CYS A 397 -4.38 4.55 -6.21
N VAL A 398 -4.60 3.33 -5.73
CA VAL A 398 -3.72 2.67 -4.77
C VAL A 398 -2.87 1.66 -5.53
N THR A 399 -1.59 1.97 -5.69
CA THR A 399 -0.63 1.14 -6.44
C THR A 399 0.38 0.48 -5.51
N THR A 400 0.68 -0.80 -5.71
CA THR A 400 1.79 -1.54 -5.05
C THR A 400 2.96 -1.84 -6.00
N HIS A 401 2.85 -1.32 -7.22
CA HIS A 401 3.90 -0.88 -8.13
C HIS A 401 5.32 -0.72 -7.56
N GLY A 402 6.25 -1.65 -7.79
CA GLY A 402 7.69 -1.40 -7.57
C GLY A 402 8.33 -0.80 -8.82
N VAL A 403 8.62 0.51 -8.81
CA VAL A 403 9.24 1.20 -9.96
C VAL A 403 10.45 2.03 -9.56
N THR A 404 11.58 1.77 -10.22
CA THR A 404 12.86 2.42 -9.94
C THR A 404 13.29 3.28 -11.15
N SER A 405 13.94 4.41 -10.90
CA SER A 405 14.44 5.25 -11.99
C SER A 405 15.72 4.65 -12.56
N ARG A 406 15.81 4.57 -13.90
CA ARG A 406 17.04 4.23 -14.63
C ARG A 406 17.57 5.43 -15.44
N GLY A 407 17.04 6.62 -15.16
CA GLY A 407 17.36 7.85 -15.87
C GLY A 407 16.11 8.68 -16.16
N ARG A 408 16.29 9.73 -16.95
CA ARG A 408 15.18 10.55 -17.43
C ARG A 408 14.34 9.75 -18.43
N TYR A 409 13.01 9.82 -18.28
CA TYR A 409 12.04 9.11 -19.13
C TYR A 409 12.26 7.59 -19.21
N THR A 410 13.05 7.06 -18.28
CA THR A 410 13.53 5.68 -18.28
C THR A 410 13.33 5.10 -16.90
N SER A 411 12.52 4.06 -16.80
CA SER A 411 12.21 3.40 -15.53
C SER A 411 12.34 1.89 -15.65
N GLU A 412 12.62 1.24 -14.53
CA GLU A 412 12.54 -0.20 -14.38
C GLU A 412 11.32 -0.52 -13.52
N HIS A 413 10.45 -1.38 -14.03
CA HIS A 413 9.36 -1.96 -13.25
C HIS A 413 9.90 -3.19 -12.54
N ALA A 414 10.48 -2.92 -11.38
CA ALA A 414 11.21 -3.88 -10.56
C ALA A 414 10.29 -4.94 -9.95
N SER A 415 9.03 -4.59 -9.65
CA SER A 415 8.04 -5.52 -9.13
C SER A 415 6.68 -5.23 -9.72
N VAL A 416 6.11 -6.19 -10.44
CA VAL A 416 4.72 -6.16 -10.91
C VAL A 416 3.80 -6.42 -9.71
N ALA A 417 2.71 -5.68 -9.61
CA ALA A 417 1.72 -5.81 -8.55
C ALA A 417 0.34 -5.34 -9.06
N ASP A 418 -0.52 -4.87 -8.17
CA ASP A 418 -1.87 -4.45 -8.48
C ASP A 418 -2.04 -2.91 -8.45
N LEU A 419 -3.03 -2.46 -9.21
CA LEU A 419 -3.56 -1.10 -9.16
C LEU A 419 -5.04 -1.15 -8.80
N LYS A 420 -5.44 -0.46 -7.72
CA LYS A 420 -6.87 -0.29 -7.37
C LYS A 420 -7.29 1.14 -7.68
N ILE A 421 -8.41 1.33 -8.36
CA ILE A 421 -8.95 2.63 -8.77
C ILE A 421 -10.35 2.80 -8.18
N GLY A 422 -10.68 3.96 -7.64
CA GLY A 422 -12.05 4.24 -7.23
C GLY A 422 -12.31 5.72 -7.00
N SER A 423 -13.58 6.05 -6.73
CA SER A 423 -14.03 7.43 -6.48
C SER A 423 -13.62 7.89 -5.09
N VAL A 424 -13.13 9.13 -4.98
CA VAL A 424 -12.89 9.85 -3.72
C VAL A 424 -14.06 10.78 -3.44
N LEU A 425 -14.40 11.59 -4.44
CA LEU A 425 -15.46 12.58 -4.39
C LEU A 425 -16.02 12.78 -5.81
N SER A 426 -17.27 12.36 -5.99
CA SER A 426 -17.95 12.38 -7.29
C SER A 426 -18.34 13.81 -7.68
N GLY A 427 -18.17 14.14 -8.97
CA GLY A 427 -18.79 15.33 -9.56
C GLY A 427 -20.30 15.16 -9.73
N PRO A 428 -21.04 16.26 -10.01
CA PRO A 428 -22.51 16.22 -10.13
C PRO A 428 -23.00 15.45 -11.37
N GLN A 429 -22.17 15.35 -12.41
CA GLN A 429 -22.40 14.48 -13.56
C GLN A 429 -21.62 13.19 -13.34
N GLY A 430 -22.17 12.22 -12.59
CA GLY A 430 -21.63 10.86 -12.47
C GLY A 430 -21.68 10.05 -13.78
N GLY A 431 -21.44 10.70 -14.93
CA GLY A 431 -21.62 10.19 -16.29
C GLY A 431 -20.35 9.58 -16.89
N ALA A 432 -20.49 9.04 -18.12
CA ALA A 432 -19.55 8.19 -18.85
C ALA A 432 -18.07 8.68 -18.96
N SER A 433 -17.78 9.96 -18.73
CA SER A 433 -16.40 10.47 -18.65
C SER A 433 -15.68 9.93 -17.40
N SER A 434 -16.36 9.91 -16.25
CA SER A 434 -15.85 9.37 -14.97
C SER A 434 -15.40 7.91 -15.06
N THR A 435 -16.03 7.14 -15.97
CA THR A 435 -15.68 5.74 -16.18
C THR A 435 -14.54 5.59 -17.18
N TYR A 436 -14.43 6.44 -18.21
CA TYR A 436 -13.42 6.28 -19.27
C TYR A 436 -11.99 6.18 -18.72
N LEU A 437 -11.53 7.16 -17.93
CA LEU A 437 -10.17 7.12 -17.38
C LEU A 437 -9.96 5.89 -16.49
N ALA A 438 -10.92 5.58 -15.60
CA ALA A 438 -10.86 4.43 -14.72
C ALA A 438 -10.84 3.10 -15.50
N GLU A 439 -11.60 2.98 -16.58
CA GLU A 439 -11.65 1.84 -17.48
C GLU A 439 -10.34 1.67 -18.25
N GLN A 440 -9.76 2.76 -18.77
CA GLN A 440 -8.46 2.69 -19.45
C GLN A 440 -7.38 2.23 -18.48
N LEU A 441 -7.35 2.76 -17.25
CA LEU A 441 -6.42 2.33 -16.20
C LEU A 441 -6.61 0.87 -15.81
N ALA A 442 -7.85 0.40 -15.69
CA ALA A 442 -8.17 -0.99 -15.37
C ALA A 442 -7.69 -1.96 -16.47
N ARG A 443 -7.88 -1.58 -17.74
CA ARG A 443 -7.53 -2.42 -18.89
C ARG A 443 -6.05 -2.33 -19.30
N ALA A 444 -5.34 -1.31 -18.84
CA ALA A 444 -3.97 -1.05 -19.26
C ALA A 444 -3.05 -2.23 -18.88
N PRO A 445 -2.33 -2.83 -19.85
CA PRO A 445 -1.43 -3.94 -19.58
C PRO A 445 -0.40 -3.62 -18.51
N PHE A 446 -0.02 -4.61 -17.72
CA PHE A 446 0.97 -4.51 -16.62
C PHE A 446 0.59 -3.62 -15.44
N LEU A 447 -0.57 -2.96 -15.43
CA LEU A 447 -1.08 -2.28 -14.24
C LEU A 447 -1.93 -3.19 -13.36
N HIS A 448 -2.45 -4.30 -13.90
CA HIS A 448 -3.38 -5.19 -13.19
C HIS A 448 -4.49 -4.38 -12.47
N GLY A 449 -5.08 -3.45 -13.22
CA GLY A 449 -5.98 -2.45 -12.68
C GLY A 449 -7.35 -3.02 -12.39
N GLN A 450 -7.88 -2.72 -11.20
CA GLN A 450 -9.21 -3.09 -10.78
C GLN A 450 -9.95 -1.87 -10.23
N GLN A 451 -11.15 -1.62 -10.75
CA GLN A 451 -12.05 -0.65 -10.14
C GLN A 451 -12.67 -1.25 -8.88
N VAL A 452 -12.65 -0.50 -7.79
CA VAL A 452 -13.15 -0.91 -6.48
C VAL A 452 -14.15 0.11 -5.96
N LEU A 453 -14.93 -0.30 -4.95
CA LEU A 453 -15.87 0.61 -4.29
C LEU A 453 -15.11 1.69 -3.52
N ARG A 454 -15.79 2.82 -3.28
CA ARG A 454 -15.25 3.98 -2.56
C ARG A 454 -14.73 3.61 -1.17
N ALA A 455 -15.50 2.83 -0.40
CA ALA A 455 -15.11 2.34 0.92
C ALA A 455 -13.89 1.40 0.87
N ASP A 456 -13.83 0.50 -0.11
CA ASP A 456 -12.69 -0.42 -0.29
C ASP A 456 -11.41 0.36 -0.63
N LEU A 457 -11.51 1.33 -1.55
CA LEU A 457 -10.38 2.17 -1.92
C LEU A 457 -9.84 2.94 -0.73
N TRP A 458 -10.74 3.52 0.06
CA TRP A 458 -10.38 4.27 1.26
C TRP A 458 -9.67 3.38 2.27
N THR A 459 -10.22 2.20 2.56
CA THR A 459 -9.61 1.18 3.43
C THR A 459 -8.20 0.81 2.95
N LEU A 460 -8.04 0.49 1.67
CA LEU A 460 -6.73 0.14 1.10
C LEU A 460 -5.71 1.28 1.16
N GLN A 461 -6.16 2.54 1.00
CA GLN A 461 -5.28 3.70 1.09
C GLN A 461 -4.80 3.93 2.53
N LEU A 462 -5.69 3.77 3.53
CA LEU A 462 -5.34 3.85 4.95
C LEU A 462 -4.37 2.73 5.37
N GLU A 463 -4.58 1.49 4.93
CA GLU A 463 -3.64 0.38 5.20
C GLU A 463 -2.25 0.66 4.65
N LYS A 464 -2.19 1.12 3.38
CA LYS A 464 -0.93 1.50 2.74
C LYS A 464 -0.28 2.69 3.44
N LEU A 465 -1.06 3.66 3.92
CA LEU A 465 -0.57 4.78 4.72
C LEU A 465 0.15 4.27 5.97
N VAL A 466 -0.47 3.39 6.76
CA VAL A 466 0.14 2.84 7.98
C VAL A 466 1.48 2.19 7.67
N VAL A 467 1.55 1.32 6.64
CA VAL A 467 2.80 0.69 6.23
C VAL A 467 3.88 1.75 5.93
N ASN A 468 3.51 2.80 5.20
CA ASN A 468 4.42 3.89 4.84
C ASN A 468 4.82 4.76 6.04
N CYS A 469 3.95 4.95 7.04
CA CYS A 469 4.25 5.73 8.24
C CYS A 469 5.23 5.03 9.20
N ILE A 470 5.36 3.70 9.07
CA ILE A 470 6.25 2.91 9.91
C ILE A 470 7.52 2.52 9.16
N ILE A 471 7.41 1.77 8.05
CA ILE A 471 8.58 1.18 7.37
C ILE A 471 9.46 2.27 6.77
N ASN A 472 8.87 3.25 6.09
CA ASN A 472 9.64 4.22 5.32
C ASN A 472 10.52 5.13 6.20
N PRO A 473 10.00 5.80 7.25
CA PRO A 473 10.84 6.62 8.13
C PRO A 473 11.88 5.79 8.88
N LEU A 474 11.51 4.64 9.45
CA LEU A 474 12.45 3.82 10.22
C LEU A 474 13.60 3.30 9.36
N THR A 475 13.32 2.82 8.14
CA THR A 475 14.39 2.42 7.20
C THR A 475 15.22 3.61 6.72
N ALA A 476 14.62 4.80 6.59
CA ALA A 476 15.35 6.01 6.23
C ALA A 476 16.35 6.44 7.32
N LEU A 477 15.95 6.35 8.59
CA LEU A 477 16.79 6.67 9.77
C LEU A 477 17.87 5.62 10.04
N LEU A 478 17.52 4.33 9.97
CA LEU A 478 18.43 3.20 10.23
C LEU A 478 19.30 2.81 9.02
N ARG A 479 19.08 3.46 7.86
CA ARG A 479 19.78 3.19 6.58
C ARG A 479 19.71 1.74 6.10
N CYS A 480 18.68 1.00 6.50
CA CYS A 480 18.55 -0.43 6.30
C CYS A 480 17.51 -0.81 5.22
N LYS A 481 17.54 -2.07 4.77
CA LYS A 481 16.42 -2.63 3.97
C LYS A 481 15.18 -2.82 4.84
N ASN A 482 14.02 -2.97 4.21
CA ASN A 482 12.74 -3.13 4.91
C ASN A 482 12.74 -4.32 5.88
N GLY A 483 13.36 -5.44 5.51
CA GLY A 483 13.38 -6.67 6.30
C GLY A 483 14.05 -6.53 7.66
N TYR A 484 15.04 -5.64 7.77
CA TYR A 484 15.80 -5.42 9.00
C TYR A 484 14.91 -5.04 10.19
N LEU A 485 13.83 -4.30 9.92
CA LEU A 485 12.89 -3.85 10.95
C LEU A 485 12.18 -5.01 11.67
N PHE A 486 12.15 -6.20 11.06
CA PHE A 486 11.36 -7.34 11.51
C PHE A 486 12.22 -8.59 11.80
N GLU A 487 13.55 -8.45 11.83
CA GLU A 487 14.46 -9.57 12.13
C GLU A 487 14.30 -10.07 13.58
N LYS A 488 14.03 -9.15 14.50
CA LYS A 488 13.78 -9.46 15.91
C LYS A 488 12.30 -9.21 16.23
N THR A 489 11.65 -10.19 16.84
CA THR A 489 10.26 -10.09 17.30
C THR A 489 10.14 -9.35 18.63
N GLU A 490 11.26 -9.04 19.28
CA GLU A 490 11.35 -8.36 20.56
C GLU A 490 12.52 -7.35 20.54
N GLY A 491 12.48 -6.37 21.44
CA GLY A 491 13.55 -5.38 21.61
C GLY A 491 13.09 -3.93 21.42
N PRO A 492 14.01 -2.96 21.51
CA PRO A 492 13.67 -1.54 21.45
C PRO A 492 12.98 -1.13 20.15
N LEU A 493 13.43 -1.66 19.01
CA LEU A 493 12.85 -1.35 17.70
C LEU A 493 11.41 -1.87 17.55
N MET A 494 11.13 -3.11 17.97
CA MET A 494 9.76 -3.64 17.91
C MET A 494 8.84 -2.90 18.88
N ARG A 495 9.33 -2.51 20.06
CA ARG A 495 8.57 -1.65 21.00
C ARG A 495 8.24 -0.29 20.39
N LEU A 496 9.19 0.34 19.69
CA LEU A 496 8.94 1.59 18.97
C LEU A 496 7.89 1.40 17.87
N ILE A 497 7.97 0.31 17.09
CA ILE A 497 6.94 -0.05 16.10
C ILE A 497 5.57 -0.20 16.76
N ASP A 498 5.49 -0.87 17.92
CA ASP A 498 4.24 -1.05 18.66
C ASP A 498 3.63 0.28 19.12
N VAL A 499 4.46 1.21 19.63
CA VAL A 499 4.03 2.56 20.03
C VAL A 499 3.51 3.34 18.83
N LEU A 500 4.26 3.38 17.72
CA LEU A 500 3.84 4.07 16.51
C LEU A 500 2.54 3.48 15.93
N LEU A 501 2.38 2.16 15.98
CA LEU A 501 1.13 1.51 15.57
C LEU A 501 -0.04 1.84 16.50
N ALA A 502 0.21 2.04 17.80
CA ALA A 502 -0.81 2.47 18.75
C ALA A 502 -1.29 3.89 18.43
N GLU A 503 -0.36 4.83 18.22
CA GLU A 503 -0.67 6.22 17.84
C GLU A 503 -1.46 6.25 16.52
N ALA A 504 -0.95 5.58 15.47
CA ALA A 504 -1.63 5.49 14.18
C ALA A 504 -3.02 4.85 14.30
N SER A 505 -3.16 3.74 15.06
CA SER A 505 -4.45 3.09 15.28
C SER A 505 -5.46 4.03 15.95
N ALA A 506 -5.03 4.77 16.98
CA ALA A 506 -5.88 5.71 17.69
C ALA A 506 -6.42 6.79 16.73
N VAL A 507 -5.55 7.41 15.93
CA VAL A 507 -5.95 8.42 14.94
C VAL A 507 -6.91 7.83 13.92
N LEU A 508 -6.59 6.67 13.34
CA LEU A 508 -7.42 6.06 12.30
C LEU A 508 -8.80 5.62 12.81
N GLN A 509 -8.89 5.14 14.04
CA GLN A 509 -10.19 4.82 14.65
C GLN A 509 -11.04 6.09 14.84
N HIS A 510 -10.44 7.23 15.21
CA HIS A 510 -11.17 8.51 15.28
C HIS A 510 -11.59 9.00 13.90
N VAL A 511 -10.72 8.83 12.88
CA VAL A 511 -11.08 9.13 11.48
C VAL A 511 -12.32 8.33 11.07
N ILE A 512 -12.36 7.02 11.35
CA ILE A 512 -13.49 6.12 11.01
C ILE A 512 -14.77 6.48 11.77
N GLN A 513 -14.64 7.00 12.98
CA GLN A 513 -15.78 7.43 13.79
C GLN A 513 -16.32 8.82 13.40
N HIS A 514 -15.49 9.64 12.75
CA HIS A 514 -15.85 11.02 12.46
C HIS A 514 -17.06 11.12 11.50
N PRO A 515 -18.08 11.95 11.78
CA PRO A 515 -19.30 12.02 10.97
C PRO A 515 -19.08 12.34 9.49
N SER A 516 -17.98 13.03 9.13
CA SER A 516 -17.68 13.31 7.72
C SER A 516 -17.43 12.07 6.88
N THR A 517 -17.07 10.94 7.49
CA THR A 517 -16.81 9.68 6.78
C THR A 517 -18.05 8.82 6.61
N ASP A 518 -19.20 9.22 7.18
CA ASP A 518 -20.47 8.50 7.04
C ASP A 518 -20.82 8.26 5.56
N THR A 519 -20.63 9.28 4.72
CA THR A 519 -20.87 9.19 3.26
C THR A 519 -20.01 8.15 2.54
N ILE A 520 -18.83 7.81 3.06
CA ILE A 520 -17.98 6.75 2.49
C ILE A 520 -18.57 5.38 2.80
N LEU A 521 -19.14 5.24 4.00
CA LEU A 521 -19.68 3.99 4.54
C LEU A 521 -21.11 3.72 4.06
N ASP A 522 -21.89 4.76 3.79
CA ASP A 522 -23.28 4.66 3.31
C ASP A 522 -23.39 4.32 1.81
N ASP A 523 -22.35 4.62 1.00
CA ASP A 523 -22.29 4.28 -0.43
C ASP A 523 -22.20 2.75 -0.68
N ALA A 524 -21.90 1.96 0.36
CA ALA A 524 -22.00 0.50 0.34
C ALA A 524 -23.49 0.09 0.38
N ARG A 525 -24.13 0.03 -0.80
CA ARG A 525 -25.58 -0.19 -0.89
C ARG A 525 -26.03 -1.51 -0.25
N ASN A 526 -26.99 -1.36 0.65
CA ASN A 526 -27.97 -2.31 1.18
C ASN A 526 -27.47 -3.45 2.07
N THR A 527 -28.06 -3.43 3.28
CA THR A 527 -27.91 -4.34 4.44
C THR A 527 -26.60 -4.19 5.21
N THR A 528 -26.70 -3.62 6.43
CA THR A 528 -25.76 -3.68 7.58
C THR A 528 -24.63 -2.63 7.77
N SER A 529 -24.94 -1.32 7.63
CA SER A 529 -23.98 -0.22 7.89
C SER A 529 -23.32 -0.18 9.29
N VAL A 530 -23.98 -0.72 10.33
CA VAL A 530 -23.38 -0.79 11.68
C VAL A 530 -22.31 -1.89 11.78
N ILE A 531 -22.51 -3.00 11.07
CA ILE A 531 -21.56 -4.12 11.06
C ILE A 531 -20.27 -3.71 10.36
N ASP A 532 -20.37 -2.91 9.30
CA ASP A 532 -19.22 -2.44 8.51
C ASP A 532 -18.31 -1.50 9.32
N ARG A 533 -18.86 -0.57 10.11
CA ARG A 533 -18.03 0.35 10.92
C ARG A 533 -17.28 -0.39 12.02
N GLN A 534 -17.93 -1.29 12.74
CA GLN A 534 -17.26 -2.04 13.81
C GLN A 534 -16.18 -2.96 13.26
N MET A 535 -16.41 -3.59 12.10
CA MET A 535 -15.40 -4.39 11.40
C MET A 535 -14.22 -3.54 10.94
N LEU A 536 -14.46 -2.31 10.46
CA LEU A 536 -13.39 -1.38 10.11
C LEU A 536 -12.60 -0.94 11.34
N LEU A 537 -13.25 -0.63 12.46
CA LEU A 537 -12.55 -0.28 13.71
C LEU A 537 -11.66 -1.43 14.19
N GLU A 538 -12.15 -2.66 14.17
CA GLU A 538 -11.35 -3.85 14.47
C GLU A 538 -10.19 -4.01 13.48
N ARG A 539 -10.43 -3.81 12.17
CA ARG A 539 -9.41 -3.89 11.12
C ARG A 539 -8.27 -2.89 11.33
N PHE A 540 -8.59 -1.68 11.83
CA PHE A 540 -7.62 -0.63 12.14
C PHE A 540 -7.19 -0.59 13.62
N SER A 541 -7.51 -1.64 14.39
CA SER A 541 -6.95 -1.83 15.73
C SER A 541 -5.44 -2.05 15.67
N GLN A 542 -4.72 -1.64 16.70
CA GLN A 542 -3.26 -1.81 16.79
C GLN A 542 -2.85 -3.27 16.52
N THR A 543 -3.58 -4.24 17.08
CA THR A 543 -3.32 -5.67 16.89
C THR A 543 -3.39 -6.08 15.42
N ARG A 544 -4.47 -5.68 14.72
CA ARG A 544 -4.64 -6.00 13.30
C ARG A 544 -3.64 -5.27 12.41
N LEU A 545 -3.33 -4.02 12.72
CA LEU A 545 -2.31 -3.26 12.01
C LEU A 545 -0.91 -3.87 12.18
N LYS A 546 -0.57 -4.36 13.38
CA LYS A 546 0.69 -5.08 13.63
C LYS A 546 0.78 -6.35 12.79
N GLN A 547 -0.28 -7.17 12.79
CA GLN A 547 -0.35 -8.39 11.97
C GLN A 547 -0.16 -8.07 10.48
N MET A 548 -0.89 -7.07 9.98
CA MET A 548 -0.77 -6.60 8.60
C MET A 548 0.65 -6.13 8.30
N LEU A 549 1.25 -5.31 9.18
CA LEU A 549 2.59 -4.76 9.00
C LEU A 549 3.65 -5.87 8.93
N LEU A 550 3.56 -6.89 9.79
CA LEU A 550 4.48 -8.04 9.76
C LEU A 550 4.37 -8.83 8.45
N VAL A 551 3.14 -9.09 7.98
CA VAL A 551 2.89 -9.79 6.71
C VAL A 551 3.47 -8.99 5.54
N VAL A 552 3.21 -7.68 5.50
CA VAL A 552 3.75 -6.81 4.46
C VAL A 552 5.27 -6.73 4.55
N GLY A 553 5.81 -6.51 5.74
CA GLY A 553 7.24 -6.44 6.04
C GLY A 553 8.00 -7.66 5.54
N HIS A 554 7.47 -8.87 5.76
CA HIS A 554 8.03 -10.10 5.22
C HIS A 554 8.01 -10.12 3.68
N LYS A 555 6.90 -9.74 3.05
CA LYS A 555 6.78 -9.71 1.57
C LYS A 555 7.74 -8.71 0.93
N VAL A 556 7.99 -7.57 1.57
CA VAL A 556 8.84 -6.50 1.03
C VAL A 556 10.26 -6.48 1.61
N ARG A 557 10.66 -7.53 2.33
CA ARG A 557 11.89 -7.55 3.15
C ARG A 557 13.17 -7.19 2.38
N ASP A 558 13.26 -7.61 1.12
CA ASP A 558 14.45 -7.43 0.28
C ASP A 558 14.51 -6.05 -0.39
N ASN A 559 13.41 -5.29 -0.32
CA ASN A 559 13.25 -3.99 -0.94
C ASN A 559 13.88 -2.86 -0.11
N THR A 560 14.23 -1.78 -0.80
CA THR A 560 14.63 -0.50 -0.19
C THR A 560 13.47 0.47 -0.30
N SER A 561 13.01 1.04 0.82
CA SER A 561 11.91 2.01 0.82
C SER A 561 12.21 3.23 -0.06
N SER A 562 11.16 3.83 -0.64
CA SER A 562 11.29 5.05 -1.46
C SER A 562 11.88 6.22 -0.66
N MET A 563 11.53 6.31 0.62
CA MET A 563 12.06 7.35 1.51
C MET A 563 13.57 7.20 1.74
N LEU A 564 14.06 5.99 2.00
CA LEU A 564 15.51 5.76 2.12
C LEU A 564 16.23 6.09 0.80
N GLN A 565 15.65 5.75 -0.35
CA GLN A 565 16.20 6.13 -1.65
C GLN A 565 16.27 7.64 -1.84
N ASP A 566 15.26 8.37 -1.38
CA ASP A 566 15.23 9.83 -1.43
C ASP A 566 16.28 10.45 -0.50
N VAL A 567 16.39 9.99 0.75
CA VAL A 567 17.40 10.52 1.68
C VAL A 567 18.82 10.23 1.19
N ARG A 568 19.09 9.02 0.67
CA ARG A 568 20.40 8.69 0.07
C ARG A 568 20.75 9.56 -1.13
N ALA A 569 19.73 10.04 -1.85
CA ALA A 569 19.90 10.92 -2.99
C ALA A 569 19.81 12.41 -2.65
N GLY A 570 19.72 12.78 -1.37
CA GLY A 570 19.57 14.17 -0.92
C GLY A 570 18.29 14.83 -1.42
N ARG A 571 17.24 14.05 -1.70
CA ARG A 571 15.93 14.56 -2.15
C ARG A 571 14.98 14.71 -0.97
N GLN A 572 14.07 15.66 -1.09
CA GLN A 572 12.94 15.79 -0.17
C GLN A 572 12.10 14.50 -0.18
N THR A 573 11.77 14.03 1.03
CA THR A 573 10.95 12.84 1.27
C THR A 573 9.45 13.18 1.29
N GLU A 574 8.61 12.16 1.29
CA GLU A 574 7.15 12.27 1.46
C GLU A 574 6.74 12.13 2.95
N ILE A 575 7.64 12.38 3.90
CA ILE A 575 7.38 12.13 5.34
C ILE A 575 6.20 12.95 5.87
N GLN A 576 6.05 14.19 5.40
CA GLN A 576 4.92 15.05 5.73
C GLN A 576 3.59 14.57 5.12
N ASP A 577 3.64 13.91 3.97
CA ASP A 577 2.44 13.36 3.32
C ASP A 577 2.01 12.01 3.93
N PHE A 578 2.84 11.39 4.78
CA PHE A 578 2.55 10.15 5.50
C PHE A 578 2.35 10.40 7.00
N ASN A 579 3.43 10.62 7.74
CA ASN A 579 3.40 10.87 9.18
C ASN A 579 2.78 12.24 9.46
N GLY A 580 3.12 13.26 8.67
CA GLY A 580 2.52 14.59 8.82
C GLY A 580 1.01 14.57 8.61
N TRP A 581 0.49 13.74 7.69
CA TRP A 581 -0.95 13.55 7.54
C TRP A 581 -1.59 12.97 8.80
N LEU A 582 -0.96 11.99 9.47
CA LEU A 582 -1.47 11.44 10.73
C LEU A 582 -1.50 12.50 11.83
N VAL A 583 -0.44 13.30 11.96
CA VAL A 583 -0.33 14.39 12.95
C VAL A 583 -1.38 15.47 12.68
N ASP A 584 -1.51 15.91 11.43
CA ASP A 584 -2.51 16.91 11.02
C ASP A 584 -3.94 16.42 11.28
N MET A 585 -4.22 15.14 11.00
CA MET A 585 -5.53 14.55 11.26
C MET A 585 -5.82 14.38 12.75
N ALA A 586 -4.83 14.01 13.56
CA ALA A 586 -4.96 13.94 15.01
C ALA A 586 -5.35 15.32 15.56
N ALA A 587 -4.60 16.36 15.18
CA ALA A 587 -4.87 17.73 15.60
C ALA A 587 -6.25 18.25 15.17
N PHE A 588 -6.76 17.81 14.01
CA PHE A 588 -8.10 18.14 13.53
C PHE A 588 -9.20 17.42 14.32
N LEU A 589 -9.04 16.13 14.60
CA LEU A 589 -10.08 15.27 15.19
C LEU A 589 -10.24 15.48 16.69
N ASP A 590 -9.12 15.41 17.40
CA ASP A 590 -9.06 15.59 18.86
C ASP A 590 -7.63 16.01 19.24
N PRO A 591 -7.43 17.26 19.71
CA PRO A 591 -6.13 17.73 20.18
C PRO A 591 -5.52 16.90 21.33
N GLY A 592 -6.28 16.01 21.97
CA GLY A 592 -5.81 15.06 22.98
C GLY A 592 -5.16 13.79 22.44
N LEU A 593 -5.22 13.53 21.13
CA LEU A 593 -4.59 12.36 20.52
C LEU A 593 -3.07 12.50 20.51
N ASP A 594 -2.38 11.55 21.15
CA ASP A 594 -0.92 11.52 21.17
C ASP A 594 -0.37 11.02 19.82
N THR A 595 0.46 11.86 19.20
CA THR A 595 1.22 11.53 18.00
C THR A 595 2.70 11.94 18.15
N SER A 596 3.17 12.10 19.39
CA SER A 596 4.49 12.63 19.72
C SER A 596 5.62 11.84 19.06
N ASN A 597 5.47 10.51 18.93
CA ASN A 597 6.50 9.71 18.28
C ASN A 597 6.47 9.89 16.76
N HIS A 598 5.30 9.99 16.14
CA HIS A 598 5.20 10.38 14.73
C HIS A 598 5.80 11.77 14.45
N GLU A 599 5.57 12.76 15.32
CA GLU A 599 6.18 14.10 15.22
C GLU A 599 7.72 14.03 15.31
N LEU A 600 8.25 13.28 16.27
CA LEU A 600 9.70 13.07 16.39
C LEU A 600 10.28 12.36 15.16
N LEU A 601 9.59 11.36 14.61
CA LEU A 601 10.02 10.69 13.38
C LEU A 601 10.12 11.67 12.20
N ILE A 602 9.18 12.60 12.07
CA ILE A 602 9.22 13.65 11.05
C ILE A 602 10.48 14.50 11.22
N GLU A 603 10.72 15.03 12.42
CA GLU A 603 11.88 15.88 12.72
C GLU A 603 13.20 15.18 12.41
N LEU A 604 13.35 13.92 12.83
CA LEU A 604 14.58 13.16 12.62
C LEU A 604 14.84 12.91 11.12
N VAL A 605 13.81 12.56 10.36
CA VAL A 605 13.94 12.29 8.91
C VAL A 605 14.27 13.57 8.15
N GLU A 606 13.61 14.68 8.46
CA GLU A 606 13.84 15.98 7.81
C GLU A 606 15.24 16.53 8.11
N ASN A 607 15.74 16.32 9.32
CA ASN A 607 17.10 16.67 9.71
C ASN A 607 18.16 15.68 9.17
N GLY A 608 17.73 14.62 8.45
CA GLY A 608 18.63 13.64 7.83
C GLY A 608 19.44 12.82 8.85
N VAL A 609 18.93 12.69 10.07
CA VAL A 609 19.63 12.02 11.18
C VAL A 609 19.85 10.55 10.83
N ASP A 610 21.05 10.05 11.16
CA ASP A 610 21.41 8.64 11.06
C ASP A 610 21.41 8.05 12.46
N VAL A 611 20.61 7.01 12.67
CA VAL A 611 20.32 6.44 13.99
C VAL A 611 20.82 4.99 14.00
N ASP A 612 21.52 4.60 15.06
CA ASP A 612 21.84 3.20 15.32
C ASP A 612 20.74 2.55 16.17
N GLU A 613 20.47 1.27 16.01
CA GLU A 613 19.47 0.54 16.80
C GLU A 613 19.76 0.66 18.31
N THR A 614 21.03 0.70 18.70
CA THR A 614 21.45 0.87 20.10
C THR A 614 21.10 2.23 20.70
N SER A 615 20.83 3.23 19.85
CA SER A 615 20.43 4.57 20.28
C SER A 615 18.91 4.75 20.41
N ILE A 616 18.13 3.71 20.07
CA ILE A 616 16.69 3.66 20.30
C ILE A 616 16.46 3.36 21.78
N GLU A 617 16.43 4.40 22.62
CA GLU A 617 15.96 4.29 23.99
C GLU A 617 14.44 4.49 24.04
N VAL A 618 13.71 3.40 24.26
CA VAL A 618 12.30 3.47 24.65
C VAL A 618 12.28 3.89 26.12
N THR A 619 12.12 5.18 26.40
CA THR A 619 12.03 5.68 27.78
C THR A 619 10.92 4.95 28.52
N SER A 620 11.19 4.46 29.73
CA SER A 620 10.28 3.66 30.57
C SER A 620 9.05 4.43 31.11
N GLN A 621 8.60 5.46 30.40
CA GLN A 621 7.34 6.17 30.61
C GLN A 621 6.31 5.85 29.50
N PHE A 622 6.49 4.73 28.81
CA PHE A 622 5.51 4.16 27.87
C PHE A 622 4.64 3.12 28.57
#